data_AF-A0A842S1A4-F1
#
_entry.id   AF-A0A842S1A4-F1
#
_cell.length_a   1.000
_cell.length_b   1.000
_cell.length_c   1.000
_cell.angle_alpha   90.00
_cell.angle_beta   90.00
_cell.angle_gamma   90.00
#
_symmetry.space_group_name_H-M   'P 1'
#
loop_
_entity.id
_entity.type
_entity.pdbx_description
1 polymer ?
#
loop_
_entity_poly.entity_id
_entity_poly.type
_entity_poly.pdbx_seq_one_letter_code
_entity_poly.pdbx_strand_id
1 'polypeptide(L)'
;MAVKVAFMQLSSCWGCHQSLLNAHLGLLPILPELEIVYWPAVVDFKHDSLKEREDGEIVVGFIEGVARTKQDTENIKLMRKKCKIIVAIGACACYGSVKGLANLYDKEDLIKRKFIEVESITDDNPKEPTEHVPGIEEFIVNVKEIIDVDVFIPGCPPTTDNIIAAISYLLSLVGKGPESQNKETCVCETCDLFDNGCFLDNGELCYGPITSGGCELMCPNEGDYCYGCFRPTSNPGKKAPQLKDLINQIDLLTPEQAASLQHFLDLYLGASNITNFYFKGDLLQRLAYEPESFETKEIEAENGSKLVLDVNPTGNQILDEIVGTALFLLKDDPNFKFSSKTVCSHCEREVADKVPVDLKRDYEGLPNMEDCFLEQGYICLGPVTQAGCGTICPNKANAPCLGCYGSPVGIKEQGAKFISALGSLTAEKDPAEVMKMVKDPAGLFNRFTVAESTLGHKFHDKFKEEE
;
A
#
# COMPACT_ATOMS: atom_id res chain seq x y z
N MET A 1 19.03 8.06 -17.80
CA MET A 1 18.08 7.87 -18.93
C MET A 1 16.70 8.03 -18.33
N ALA A 2 15.83 8.79 -18.99
CA ALA A 2 14.46 8.97 -18.54
C ALA A 2 13.72 7.62 -18.46
N VAL A 3 12.85 7.48 -17.47
CA VAL A 3 12.11 6.25 -17.19
C VAL A 3 10.82 6.23 -18.01
N LYS A 4 10.61 5.20 -18.83
CA LYS A 4 9.37 5.02 -19.60
C LYS A 4 8.18 4.79 -18.68
N VAL A 5 7.18 5.67 -18.75
CA VAL A 5 5.99 5.61 -17.90
C VAL A 5 4.68 5.76 -18.68
N ALA A 6 3.63 5.10 -18.20
CA ALA A 6 2.28 5.21 -18.72
C ALA A 6 1.27 5.55 -17.62
N PHE A 7 0.30 6.40 -17.92
CA PHE A 7 -0.80 6.79 -17.06
C PHE A 7 -2.12 6.39 -17.72
N MET A 8 -2.83 5.45 -17.11
CA MET A 8 -4.11 4.94 -17.55
C MET A 8 -5.23 5.50 -16.68
N GLN A 9 -6.18 6.16 -17.34
CA GLN A 9 -7.46 6.51 -16.73
C GLN A 9 -8.48 5.44 -17.07
N LEU A 10 -9.05 4.82 -16.04
CA LEU A 10 -10.23 3.95 -16.16
C LEU A 10 -11.51 4.76 -15.90
N SER A 11 -12.58 4.09 -15.49
CA SER A 11 -13.72 4.73 -14.86
C SER A 11 -13.30 5.45 -13.57
N SER A 12 -12.88 6.71 -13.67
CA SER A 12 -12.43 7.56 -12.55
C SER A 12 -13.11 8.95 -12.55
N CYS A 13 -12.65 9.88 -11.70
CA CYS A 13 -13.05 11.30 -11.71
C CYS A 13 -11.89 12.23 -12.12
N TRP A 14 -10.74 11.66 -12.52
CA TRP A 14 -9.49 12.36 -12.84
C TRP A 14 -8.81 13.10 -11.67
N GLY A 15 -9.32 12.92 -10.44
CA GLY A 15 -8.82 13.63 -9.27
C GLY A 15 -7.37 13.30 -8.92
N CYS A 16 -6.88 12.09 -9.21
CA CYS A 16 -5.51 11.70 -8.86
C CYS A 16 -4.51 12.30 -9.85
N HIS A 17 -4.82 12.28 -11.14
CA HIS A 17 -4.07 13.02 -12.16
C HIS A 17 -4.06 14.53 -11.88
N GLN A 18 -5.20 15.13 -11.49
CA GLN A 18 -5.22 16.55 -11.09
C GLN A 18 -4.33 16.81 -9.87
N SER A 19 -4.33 15.92 -8.87
CA SER A 19 -3.48 16.05 -7.68
C SER A 19 -1.98 15.99 -8.02
N LEU A 20 -1.57 15.16 -8.98
CA LEU A 20 -0.22 15.17 -9.53
C LEU A 20 0.10 16.53 -10.19
N LEU A 21 -0.81 17.06 -11.01
CA LEU A 21 -0.61 18.34 -11.70
C LEU A 21 -0.62 19.56 -10.76
N ASN A 22 -1.24 19.45 -9.58
CA ASN A 22 -1.20 20.48 -8.54
C ASN A 22 0.21 20.69 -7.95
N ALA A 23 1.20 19.86 -8.27
CA ALA A 23 2.59 20.14 -7.93
C ALA A 23 3.14 21.37 -8.68
N HIS A 24 2.50 21.81 -9.77
CA HIS A 24 2.87 23.01 -10.52
C HIS A 24 4.38 23.01 -10.87
N LEU A 25 5.15 23.97 -10.35
CA LEU A 25 6.59 24.07 -10.57
C LEU A 25 7.39 22.93 -9.91
N GLY A 26 6.81 22.25 -8.92
CA GLY A 26 7.37 21.05 -8.31
C GLY A 26 7.50 19.86 -9.27
N LEU A 27 6.84 19.90 -10.44
CA LEU A 27 7.03 18.90 -11.50
C LEU A 27 8.27 19.15 -12.37
N LEU A 28 8.83 20.36 -12.38
CA LEU A 28 10.01 20.70 -13.18
C LEU A 28 11.22 19.77 -12.97
N PRO A 29 11.56 19.33 -11.74
CA PRO A 29 12.65 18.38 -11.54
C PRO A 29 12.29 16.93 -11.88
N ILE A 30 11.01 16.59 -12.05
CA ILE A 30 10.54 15.20 -12.22
C ILE A 30 10.25 14.88 -13.67
N LEU A 31 9.57 15.77 -14.39
CA LEU A 31 9.18 15.54 -15.79
C LEU A 31 10.36 15.20 -16.71
N PRO A 32 11.56 15.81 -16.59
CA PRO A 32 12.71 15.44 -17.40
C PRO A 32 13.19 14.00 -17.17
N GLU A 33 12.92 13.43 -15.99
CA GLU A 33 13.28 12.06 -15.63
C GLU A 33 12.24 11.04 -16.13
N LEU A 34 11.12 11.49 -16.72
CA LEU A 34 10.03 10.63 -17.19
C LEU A 34 9.89 10.70 -18.72
N GLU A 35 9.97 9.54 -19.38
CA GLU A 35 9.53 9.39 -20.76
C GLU A 35 8.06 8.96 -20.75
N ILE A 36 7.14 9.93 -20.87
CA ILE A 36 5.70 9.67 -20.83
C ILE A 36 5.25 9.10 -22.19
N VAL A 37 5.03 7.79 -22.22
CA VAL A 37 4.71 7.04 -23.44
C VAL A 37 3.22 6.85 -23.69
N TYR A 38 2.40 7.08 -22.65
CA TYR A 38 0.94 7.04 -22.74
C TYR A 38 0.36 7.84 -21.57
N TRP A 39 -0.38 8.90 -21.86
CA TRP A 39 -1.20 9.64 -20.90
C TRP A 39 -2.22 10.45 -21.70
N PRO A 40 -3.46 9.94 -21.89
CA PRO A 40 -4.39 10.50 -22.88
C PRO A 40 -4.70 11.99 -22.75
N ALA A 41 -4.54 12.55 -21.54
CA ALA A 41 -4.79 13.96 -21.26
C ALA A 41 -3.58 14.88 -21.53
N VAL A 42 -2.36 14.33 -21.65
CA VAL A 42 -1.11 15.10 -21.66
C VAL A 42 -0.30 14.88 -22.94
N VAL A 43 -0.34 13.68 -23.52
CA VAL A 43 0.37 13.33 -24.76
C VAL A 43 -0.60 12.79 -25.80
N ASP A 44 -0.27 12.97 -27.08
CA ASP A 44 -1.18 12.62 -28.19
C ASP A 44 -1.24 11.11 -28.53
N PHE A 45 -0.41 10.29 -27.87
CA PHE A 45 -0.39 8.84 -28.03
C PHE A 45 -1.77 8.22 -27.74
N LYS A 46 -2.32 7.52 -28.75
CA LYS A 46 -3.66 6.92 -28.68
C LYS A 46 -3.64 5.51 -28.10
N HIS A 47 -4.81 4.94 -27.81
CA HIS A 47 -4.92 3.60 -27.23
C HIS A 47 -4.18 2.52 -28.05
N ASP A 48 -4.21 2.60 -29.38
CA ASP A 48 -3.50 1.63 -30.22
C ASP A 48 -1.98 1.73 -30.09
N SER A 49 -1.44 2.93 -29.85
CA SER A 49 0.00 3.09 -29.58
C SER A 49 0.45 2.42 -28.29
N LEU A 50 -0.45 2.22 -27.32
CA LEU A 50 -0.16 1.41 -26.12
C LEU A 50 -0.20 -0.09 -26.44
N LYS A 51 -1.09 -0.54 -27.32
CA LYS A 51 -1.20 -1.95 -27.73
C LYS A 51 0.01 -2.43 -28.53
N GLU A 52 0.50 -1.58 -29.43
CA GLU A 52 1.61 -1.87 -30.35
C GLU A 52 2.97 -1.97 -29.67
N ARG A 53 3.12 -1.41 -28.47
CA ARG A 53 4.35 -1.49 -27.67
C ARG A 53 4.71 -2.93 -27.32
N GLU A 54 5.98 -3.20 -27.08
CA GLU A 54 6.40 -4.53 -26.65
C GLU A 54 5.91 -4.83 -25.22
N ASP A 55 5.73 -6.10 -24.91
CA ASP A 55 5.33 -6.51 -23.55
C ASP A 55 6.47 -6.23 -22.57
N GLY A 56 6.15 -5.61 -21.44
CA GLY A 56 7.15 -5.13 -20.48
C GLY A 56 8.05 -4.01 -20.98
N GLU A 57 7.74 -3.32 -22.10
CA GLU A 57 8.53 -2.18 -22.58
C GLU A 57 8.48 -0.98 -21.61
N ILE A 58 7.36 -0.80 -20.93
CA ILE A 58 7.10 0.33 -20.03
C ILE A 58 7.59 -0.02 -18.64
N VAL A 59 8.38 0.86 -18.02
CA VAL A 59 8.96 0.58 -16.70
C VAL A 59 7.88 0.70 -15.62
N VAL A 60 7.13 1.79 -15.60
CA VAL A 60 6.09 2.04 -14.60
C VAL A 60 4.76 2.44 -15.24
N GLY A 61 3.69 1.71 -14.92
CA GLY A 61 2.33 2.01 -15.31
C GLY A 61 1.49 2.47 -14.12
N PHE A 62 0.93 3.66 -14.17
CA PHE A 62 0.01 4.20 -13.19
C PHE A 62 -1.44 3.96 -13.65
N ILE A 63 -2.27 3.40 -12.78
CA ILE A 63 -3.69 3.13 -13.03
C ILE A 63 -4.53 3.93 -12.04
N GLU A 64 -5.36 4.84 -12.56
CA GLU A 64 -6.37 5.57 -11.79
C GLU A 64 -7.79 5.06 -12.14
N GLY A 65 -8.62 4.79 -11.14
CA GLY A 65 -10.03 4.47 -11.33
C GLY A 65 -10.39 3.01 -11.01
N VAL A 66 -11.59 2.59 -11.40
CA VAL A 66 -12.12 1.25 -11.14
C VAL A 66 -12.47 0.52 -12.43
N ALA A 67 -12.56 -0.82 -12.37
CA ALA A 67 -13.15 -1.62 -13.44
C ALA A 67 -14.69 -1.55 -13.38
N ARG A 68 -15.31 -0.58 -14.07
CA ARG A 68 -16.78 -0.48 -14.18
C ARG A 68 -17.30 -0.94 -15.53
N THR A 69 -16.48 -0.84 -16.57
CA THR A 69 -16.81 -1.24 -17.94
C THR A 69 -15.88 -2.38 -18.38
N LYS A 70 -16.32 -3.15 -19.38
CA LYS A 70 -15.51 -4.21 -20.00
C LYS A 70 -14.18 -3.67 -20.54
N GLN A 71 -14.20 -2.46 -21.08
CA GLN A 71 -13.00 -1.78 -21.56
C GLN A 71 -12.05 -1.42 -20.41
N ASP A 72 -12.55 -1.06 -19.22
CA ASP A 72 -11.68 -0.83 -18.05
C ASP A 72 -10.94 -2.12 -17.68
N THR A 73 -11.64 -3.25 -17.62
CA THR A 73 -11.05 -4.57 -17.33
C THR A 73 -9.99 -4.96 -18.36
N GLU A 74 -10.26 -4.74 -19.65
CA GLU A 74 -9.29 -4.96 -20.72
C GLU A 74 -8.08 -4.04 -20.60
N ASN A 75 -8.28 -2.76 -20.27
CA ASN A 75 -7.21 -1.78 -20.08
C ASN A 75 -6.32 -2.12 -18.89
N ILE A 76 -6.88 -2.62 -17.79
CA ILE A 76 -6.12 -3.10 -16.63
C ILE A 76 -5.17 -4.23 -17.05
N LYS A 77 -5.69 -5.24 -17.76
CA LYS A 77 -4.89 -6.38 -18.26
C LYS A 77 -3.84 -5.92 -19.27
N LEU A 78 -4.18 -4.98 -20.15
CA LEU A 78 -3.24 -4.39 -21.09
C LEU A 78 -2.10 -3.66 -20.38
N MET A 79 -2.41 -2.83 -19.39
CA MET A 79 -1.40 -2.14 -18.58
C MET A 79 -0.46 -3.13 -17.91
N ARG A 80 -0.98 -4.17 -17.25
CA ARG A 80 -0.15 -5.22 -16.62
C ARG A 80 0.77 -5.91 -17.62
N LYS A 81 0.29 -6.18 -18.84
CA LYS A 81 1.08 -6.80 -19.91
C LYS A 81 2.20 -5.89 -20.44
N LYS A 82 1.94 -4.58 -20.54
CA LYS A 82 2.90 -3.61 -21.09
C LYS A 82 3.88 -3.04 -20.06
N CYS A 83 3.55 -3.08 -18.77
CA CYS A 83 4.33 -2.46 -17.71
C CYS A 83 5.04 -3.48 -16.82
N LYS A 84 6.28 -3.17 -16.43
CA LYS A 84 7.04 -3.95 -15.45
C LYS A 84 6.55 -3.73 -14.02
N ILE A 85 6.21 -2.49 -13.67
CA ILE A 85 5.65 -2.11 -12.36
C ILE A 85 4.28 -1.48 -12.58
N ILE A 86 3.27 -1.91 -11.82
CA ILE A 86 1.93 -1.34 -11.80
C ILE A 86 1.69 -0.62 -10.48
N VAL A 87 1.31 0.66 -10.59
CA VAL A 87 0.96 1.54 -9.49
C VAL A 87 -0.55 1.81 -9.53
N ALA A 88 -1.30 1.32 -8.55
CA ALA A 88 -2.66 1.76 -8.29
C ALA A 88 -2.63 3.12 -7.58
N ILE A 89 -3.07 4.17 -8.26
CA ILE A 89 -3.09 5.53 -7.72
C ILE A 89 -4.51 5.97 -7.35
N GLY A 90 -4.68 6.27 -6.07
CA GLY A 90 -5.91 6.71 -5.45
C GLY A 90 -6.81 5.59 -4.94
N ALA A 91 -7.72 5.99 -4.06
CA ALA A 91 -8.72 5.14 -3.41
C ALA A 91 -9.50 4.26 -4.39
N CYS A 92 -9.80 4.78 -5.59
CA CYS A 92 -10.52 4.02 -6.62
C CYS A 92 -9.72 2.79 -7.04
N ALA A 93 -8.46 2.98 -7.43
CA ALA A 93 -7.63 1.89 -7.92
C ALA A 93 -7.20 0.94 -6.80
N CYS A 94 -7.01 1.47 -5.59
CA CYS A 94 -6.61 0.68 -4.43
C CYS A 94 -7.75 -0.22 -3.91
N TYR A 95 -8.96 0.33 -3.76
CA TYR A 95 -10.06 -0.33 -3.03
C TYR A 95 -11.48 0.10 -3.45
N GLY A 96 -11.64 0.66 -4.66
CA GLY A 96 -12.93 0.92 -5.29
C GLY A 96 -13.55 2.30 -5.01
N SER A 97 -13.23 2.92 -3.87
CA SER A 97 -13.71 4.25 -3.48
C SER A 97 -15.25 4.38 -3.49
N VAL A 98 -15.76 5.61 -3.57
CA VAL A 98 -17.19 5.96 -3.65
C VAL A 98 -17.93 5.23 -4.77
N LYS A 99 -17.23 4.85 -5.85
CA LYS A 99 -17.85 4.12 -6.96
C LYS A 99 -18.26 2.72 -6.52
N GLY A 100 -17.49 2.10 -5.61
CA GLY A 100 -17.79 0.77 -5.06
C GLY A 100 -19.14 0.66 -4.38
N LEU A 101 -19.76 1.76 -3.94
CA LEU A 101 -21.14 1.77 -3.42
C LEU A 101 -22.17 1.28 -4.45
N ALA A 102 -21.86 1.34 -5.75
CA ALA A 102 -22.69 0.75 -6.79
C ALA A 102 -22.88 -0.77 -6.61
N ASN A 103 -21.95 -1.47 -5.93
CA ASN A 103 -22.07 -2.91 -5.68
C ASN A 103 -23.19 -3.27 -4.69
N LEU A 104 -23.81 -2.28 -4.03
CA LEU A 104 -24.99 -2.47 -3.18
C LEU A 104 -26.30 -2.62 -3.98
N TYR A 105 -26.24 -2.47 -5.30
CA TYR A 105 -27.39 -2.53 -6.20
C TYR A 105 -27.11 -3.48 -7.36
N ASP A 106 -28.15 -4.05 -7.93
CA ASP A 106 -28.03 -4.80 -9.17
C ASP A 106 -27.69 -3.87 -10.33
N LYS A 107 -26.89 -4.39 -11.27
CA LYS A 107 -26.46 -3.65 -12.47
C LYS A 107 -27.68 -3.14 -13.26
N GLU A 108 -28.71 -3.97 -13.37
CA GLU A 108 -29.96 -3.65 -14.05
C GLU A 108 -30.67 -2.45 -13.40
N ASP A 109 -30.73 -2.40 -12.06
CA ASP A 109 -31.32 -1.28 -11.32
C ASP A 109 -30.53 0.01 -11.53
N LEU A 110 -29.19 -0.07 -11.54
CA LEU A 110 -28.34 1.09 -11.81
C LEU A 110 -28.53 1.63 -13.24
N ILE A 111 -28.58 0.73 -14.22
CA ILE A 111 -28.83 1.08 -15.63
C ILE A 111 -30.21 1.73 -15.77
N LYS A 112 -31.23 1.10 -15.20
CA LYS A 112 -32.61 1.57 -15.22
C LYS A 112 -32.72 2.95 -14.56
N ARG A 113 -32.13 3.14 -13.37
CA ARG A 113 -32.14 4.42 -12.65
C ARG A 113 -31.52 5.55 -13.47
N LYS A 114 -30.41 5.27 -14.17
CA LYS A 114 -29.62 6.27 -14.91
C LYS A 114 -30.19 6.59 -16.30
N PHE A 115 -30.61 5.58 -17.04
CA PHE A 115 -30.92 5.72 -18.47
C PHE A 115 -32.40 5.59 -18.80
N ILE A 116 -33.27 5.27 -17.83
CA ILE A 116 -34.70 5.03 -18.06
C ILE A 116 -35.57 5.85 -17.10
N GLU A 117 -35.27 5.81 -15.80
CA GLU A 117 -36.17 6.36 -14.77
C GLU A 117 -35.82 7.77 -14.28
N VAL A 118 -34.67 8.33 -14.67
CA VAL A 118 -34.32 9.68 -14.21
C VAL A 118 -35.27 10.72 -14.78
N GLU A 119 -35.73 11.58 -13.90
CA GLU A 119 -36.82 12.54 -14.10
C GLU A 119 -36.52 13.57 -15.20
N SER A 120 -35.24 13.72 -15.55
CA SER A 120 -34.75 14.61 -16.60
C SER A 120 -34.69 13.97 -18.00
N ILE A 121 -35.03 12.69 -18.16
CA ILE A 121 -35.06 12.04 -19.47
C ILE A 121 -36.23 12.58 -20.29
N THR A 122 -35.93 12.95 -21.53
CA THR A 122 -36.91 13.47 -22.48
C THR A 122 -37.15 12.54 -23.67
N ASP A 123 -36.41 11.43 -23.76
CA ASP A 123 -36.56 10.47 -24.85
C ASP A 123 -37.90 9.74 -24.75
N ASP A 124 -38.60 9.60 -25.88
CA ASP A 124 -39.91 8.92 -25.92
C ASP A 124 -39.81 7.41 -25.62
N ASN A 125 -38.63 6.81 -25.85
CA ASN A 125 -38.36 5.39 -25.60
C ASN A 125 -36.95 5.22 -25.00
N PRO A 126 -36.77 5.56 -23.71
CA PRO A 126 -35.46 5.56 -23.09
C PRO A 126 -34.95 4.13 -22.89
N LYS A 127 -33.66 3.93 -23.16
CA LYS A 127 -32.99 2.62 -23.11
C LYS A 127 -31.52 2.79 -22.78
N GLU A 128 -30.88 1.69 -22.37
CA GLU A 128 -29.43 1.65 -22.22
C GLU A 128 -28.73 1.93 -23.57
N PRO A 129 -27.71 2.80 -23.60
CA PRO A 129 -26.84 2.95 -24.76
C PRO A 129 -25.96 1.72 -24.96
N THR A 130 -25.96 1.14 -26.15
CA THR A 130 -25.15 -0.05 -26.49
C THR A 130 -24.28 0.13 -27.73
N GLU A 131 -24.43 1.24 -28.46
CA GLU A 131 -23.70 1.52 -29.70
C GLU A 131 -22.47 2.38 -29.40
N HIS A 132 -21.29 1.92 -29.86
CA HIS A 132 -19.99 2.60 -29.66
C HIS A 132 -19.61 2.89 -28.20
N VAL A 133 -20.22 2.21 -27.23
CA VAL A 133 -19.90 2.30 -25.81
C VAL A 133 -19.52 0.92 -25.27
N PRO A 134 -18.60 0.84 -24.30
CA PRO A 134 -18.25 -0.43 -23.70
C PRO A 134 -19.39 -0.96 -22.84
N GLY A 135 -19.56 -2.28 -22.79
CA GLY A 135 -20.48 -2.91 -21.86
C GLY A 135 -20.10 -2.62 -20.40
N ILE A 136 -21.10 -2.64 -19.51
CA ILE A 136 -20.91 -2.43 -18.07
C ILE A 136 -20.58 -3.78 -17.41
N GLU A 137 -19.62 -3.82 -16.48
CA GLU A 137 -19.34 -5.00 -15.66
C GLU A 137 -20.51 -5.33 -14.73
N GLU A 138 -20.63 -6.57 -14.23
CA GLU A 138 -21.70 -6.92 -13.28
C GLU A 138 -21.58 -6.10 -11.99
N PHE A 139 -20.37 -5.98 -11.46
CA PHE A 139 -20.05 -5.18 -10.28
C PHE A 139 -18.64 -4.61 -10.44
N ILE A 140 -18.29 -3.65 -9.58
CA ILE A 140 -16.96 -3.08 -9.56
C ILE A 140 -16.01 -4.05 -8.90
N VAL A 141 -14.96 -4.42 -9.62
CA VAL A 141 -13.87 -5.25 -9.15
C VAL A 141 -12.65 -4.37 -8.89
N ASN A 142 -11.96 -4.60 -7.77
CA ASN A 142 -10.72 -3.88 -7.46
C ASN A 142 -9.61 -4.29 -8.43
N VAL A 143 -8.71 -3.35 -8.76
CA VAL A 143 -7.63 -3.59 -9.72
C VAL A 143 -6.77 -4.80 -9.32
N LYS A 144 -6.50 -4.94 -8.01
CA LYS A 144 -5.73 -6.05 -7.43
C LYS A 144 -6.37 -7.44 -7.58
N GLU A 145 -7.68 -7.52 -7.81
CA GLU A 145 -8.39 -8.79 -8.04
C GLU A 145 -8.36 -9.19 -9.53
N ILE A 146 -7.96 -8.27 -10.42
CA ILE A 146 -7.88 -8.51 -11.88
C ILE A 146 -6.42 -8.80 -12.30
N ILE A 147 -5.46 -8.12 -11.68
CA ILE A 147 -4.02 -8.23 -11.95
C ILE A 147 -3.21 -8.11 -10.66
N ASP A 148 -1.97 -8.58 -10.69
CA ASP A 148 -0.98 -8.22 -9.68
C ASP A 148 -0.60 -6.74 -9.77
N VAL A 149 -0.87 -6.01 -8.68
CA VAL A 149 -0.48 -4.62 -8.47
C VAL A 149 0.77 -4.60 -7.60
N ASP A 150 1.76 -3.82 -8.03
CA ASP A 150 3.05 -3.73 -7.33
C ASP A 150 3.05 -2.62 -6.29
N VAL A 151 2.35 -1.51 -6.54
CA VAL A 151 2.39 -0.32 -5.68
C VAL A 151 0.98 0.24 -5.48
N PHE A 152 0.67 0.70 -4.27
CA PHE A 152 -0.58 1.35 -3.92
C PHE A 152 -0.30 2.73 -3.32
N ILE A 153 -0.98 3.74 -3.84
CA ILE A 153 -0.93 5.12 -3.35
C ILE A 153 -2.36 5.52 -2.93
N PRO A 154 -2.73 5.36 -1.65
CA PRO A 154 -4.11 5.61 -1.20
C PRO A 154 -4.46 7.10 -1.10
N GLY A 155 -5.76 7.38 -1.10
CA GLY A 155 -6.33 8.72 -0.94
C GLY A 155 -7.33 9.09 -2.05
N CYS A 156 -8.30 9.96 -1.76
CA CYS A 156 -9.35 10.34 -2.71
C CYS A 156 -9.42 11.87 -2.94
N PRO A 157 -8.46 12.47 -3.68
CA PRO A 157 -7.24 11.85 -4.20
C PRO A 157 -6.12 11.79 -3.15
N PRO A 158 -5.01 11.07 -3.40
CA PRO A 158 -3.80 11.22 -2.61
C PRO A 158 -3.31 12.67 -2.71
N THR A 159 -2.69 13.21 -1.66
CA THR A 159 -2.12 14.56 -1.70
C THR A 159 -0.98 14.64 -2.72
N THR A 160 -0.77 15.83 -3.29
CA THR A 160 0.31 16.11 -4.25
C THR A 160 1.65 15.67 -3.69
N ASP A 161 1.98 16.03 -2.46
CA ASP A 161 3.26 15.68 -1.82
C ASP A 161 3.43 14.16 -1.70
N ASN A 162 2.37 13.42 -1.38
CA ASN A 162 2.43 11.95 -1.30
C ASN A 162 2.70 11.32 -2.66
N ILE A 163 2.08 11.84 -3.73
CA ILE A 163 2.30 11.36 -5.10
C ILE A 163 3.73 11.66 -5.55
N ILE A 164 4.23 12.87 -5.29
CA ILE A 164 5.59 13.28 -5.64
C ILE A 164 6.61 12.44 -4.88
N ALA A 165 6.44 12.27 -3.57
CA ALA A 165 7.32 11.42 -2.76
C ALA A 165 7.34 9.97 -3.26
N ALA A 166 6.17 9.41 -3.59
CA ALA A 166 6.07 8.07 -4.15
C ALA A 166 6.79 7.94 -5.50
N ILE A 167 6.59 8.88 -6.43
CA ILE A 167 7.30 8.88 -7.73
C ILE A 167 8.80 9.04 -7.52
N SER A 168 9.25 9.99 -6.70
CA SER A 168 10.68 10.18 -6.42
C SER A 168 11.30 8.94 -5.77
N TYR A 169 10.59 8.28 -4.86
CA TYR A 169 11.04 7.01 -4.28
C TYR A 169 11.17 5.91 -5.34
N LEU A 170 10.14 5.71 -6.17
CA LEU A 170 10.18 4.73 -7.26
C LEU A 170 11.33 5.01 -8.24
N LEU A 171 11.59 6.28 -8.58
CA LEU A 171 12.73 6.66 -9.41
C LEU A 171 14.07 6.35 -8.72
N SER A 172 14.17 6.55 -7.40
CA SER A 172 15.38 6.24 -6.64
C SER A 172 15.69 4.74 -6.57
N LEU A 173 14.66 3.89 -6.60
CA LEU A 173 14.82 2.42 -6.65
C LEU A 173 15.39 1.96 -8.01
N VAL A 174 15.06 2.68 -9.09
CA VAL A 174 15.54 2.41 -10.44
C VAL A 174 16.93 3.05 -10.69
N GLY A 175 17.36 3.96 -9.82
CA GLY A 175 18.63 4.69 -9.90
C GLY A 175 19.85 3.91 -9.39
N LYS A 176 21.06 4.34 -9.80
CA LYS A 176 22.33 3.85 -9.24
C LYS A 176 22.41 4.26 -7.76
N GLY A 177 22.90 3.35 -6.90
CA GLY A 177 23.20 3.68 -5.49
C GLY A 177 24.34 4.70 -5.36
N PRO A 178 24.87 4.94 -4.14
CA PRO A 178 25.98 5.86 -3.93
C PRO A 178 27.14 5.62 -4.92
N GLU A 179 27.79 6.67 -5.43
CA GLU A 179 28.90 6.49 -6.39
C GLU A 179 30.07 5.70 -5.79
N SER A 180 30.25 5.73 -4.47
CA SER A 180 31.24 4.94 -3.74
C SER A 180 30.88 3.45 -3.61
N GLN A 181 29.64 3.06 -3.94
CA GLN A 181 29.18 1.68 -3.83
C GLN A 181 29.90 0.78 -4.84
N ASN A 182 30.60 -0.25 -4.34
CA ASN A 182 31.23 -1.29 -5.16
C ASN A 182 30.58 -2.66 -4.90
N LYS A 183 29.75 -3.10 -5.86
CA LYS A 183 29.04 -4.38 -5.79
C LYS A 183 29.94 -5.61 -5.96
N GLU A 184 31.11 -5.46 -6.58
CA GLU A 184 32.01 -6.59 -6.88
C GLU A 184 32.82 -7.05 -5.65
N THR A 185 32.77 -6.29 -4.56
CA THR A 185 33.39 -6.60 -3.28
C THR A 185 32.36 -6.52 -2.13
N CYS A 186 32.76 -6.90 -0.93
CA CYS A 186 31.95 -6.76 0.28
C CYS A 186 32.69 -5.98 1.37
N VAL A 187 31.95 -5.51 2.37
CA VAL A 187 32.51 -4.74 3.51
C VAL A 187 33.61 -5.51 4.24
N CYS A 188 33.51 -6.84 4.32
CA CYS A 188 34.50 -7.68 5.00
C CYS A 188 35.89 -7.64 4.37
N GLU A 189 36.04 -7.36 3.08
CA GLU A 189 37.35 -7.36 2.39
C GLU A 189 38.28 -6.23 2.86
N THR A 190 37.72 -5.18 3.47
CA THR A 190 38.45 -4.02 3.98
C THR A 190 38.20 -3.78 5.48
N CYS A 191 37.70 -4.78 6.21
CA CYS A 191 37.36 -4.66 7.62
C CYS A 191 38.53 -5.10 8.52
N ASP A 192 38.97 -4.21 9.42
CA ASP A 192 40.12 -4.48 10.31
C ASP A 192 39.82 -5.59 11.34
N LEU A 193 38.55 -5.81 11.65
CA LEU A 193 38.09 -6.86 12.57
C LEU A 193 37.98 -8.24 11.92
N PHE A 194 38.17 -8.37 10.61
CA PHE A 194 37.89 -9.63 9.90
C PHE A 194 38.68 -10.83 10.46
N ASP A 195 39.99 -10.65 10.67
CA ASP A 195 40.89 -11.68 11.19
C ASP A 195 41.05 -11.61 12.72
N ASN A 196 40.67 -10.50 13.36
CA ASN A 196 40.91 -10.26 14.79
C ASN A 196 39.71 -9.56 15.44
N GLY A 197 38.90 -10.32 16.20
CA GLY A 197 37.78 -9.75 16.97
C GLY A 197 36.52 -9.50 16.15
N CYS A 198 36.24 -10.35 15.16
CA CYS A 198 35.02 -10.26 14.35
C CYS A 198 33.78 -10.57 15.20
N PHE A 199 32.74 -9.73 15.08
CA PHE A 199 31.45 -9.93 15.75
C PHE A 199 30.80 -11.29 15.46
N LEU A 200 30.92 -11.80 14.22
CA LEU A 200 30.38 -13.12 13.86
C LEU A 200 31.05 -14.26 14.63
N ASP A 201 32.33 -14.11 15.00
CA ASP A 201 33.06 -15.12 15.78
C ASP A 201 32.59 -15.16 17.24
N ASN A 202 31.96 -14.07 17.71
CA ASN A 202 31.35 -13.96 19.03
C ASN A 202 29.84 -14.31 19.03
N GLY A 203 29.28 -14.73 17.89
CA GLY A 203 27.87 -15.06 17.74
C GLY A 203 26.94 -13.84 17.56
N GLU A 204 27.49 -12.67 17.27
CA GLU A 204 26.73 -11.43 17.06
C GLU A 204 26.44 -11.21 15.57
N LEU A 205 25.24 -10.74 15.25
CA LEU A 205 24.79 -10.57 13.86
C LEU A 205 25.44 -9.34 13.21
N CYS A 206 26.39 -9.57 12.30
CA CYS A 206 27.00 -8.53 11.48
C CYS A 206 26.83 -8.85 9.98
N TYR A 207 26.25 -7.91 9.23
CA TYR A 207 25.84 -8.10 7.84
C TYR A 207 26.91 -7.70 6.80
N GLY A 208 28.13 -7.42 7.27
CA GLY A 208 29.27 -7.06 6.43
C GLY A 208 29.57 -8.05 5.27
N PRO A 209 29.50 -9.38 5.47
CA PRO A 209 29.83 -10.35 4.41
C PRO A 209 28.88 -10.31 3.20
N ILE A 210 27.67 -9.76 3.36
CA ILE A 210 26.65 -9.70 2.31
C ILE A 210 26.42 -8.29 1.77
N THR A 211 27.11 -7.29 2.32
CA THR A 211 26.93 -5.88 1.98
C THR A 211 28.00 -5.42 1.00
N SER A 212 27.64 -4.65 -0.03
CA SER A 212 28.58 -4.08 -1.00
C SER A 212 29.69 -3.26 -0.31
N GLY A 213 30.91 -3.32 -0.84
CA GLY A 213 32.03 -2.54 -0.31
C GLY A 213 31.99 -1.06 -0.73
N GLY A 214 32.95 -0.28 -0.21
CA GLY A 214 33.10 1.15 -0.50
C GLY A 214 32.55 2.11 0.56
N CYS A 215 32.14 1.57 1.72
CA CYS A 215 31.79 2.38 2.89
C CYS A 215 33.07 2.87 3.59
N GLU A 216 33.31 4.18 3.61
CA GLU A 216 34.48 4.78 4.29
C GLU A 216 34.28 4.90 5.81
N LEU A 217 33.02 5.00 6.27
CA LEU A 217 32.67 5.18 7.69
C LEU A 217 32.90 3.91 8.53
N MET A 218 32.80 2.71 7.92
CA MET A 218 33.08 1.40 8.53
C MET A 218 32.64 1.27 10.01
N CYS A 219 31.33 1.18 10.28
CA CYS A 219 30.78 1.01 11.64
C CYS A 219 31.51 -0.03 12.51
N PRO A 220 31.94 -1.20 11.97
CA PRO A 220 32.74 -2.18 12.72
C PRO A 220 34.01 -1.61 13.36
N ASN A 221 34.69 -0.69 12.68
CA ASN A 221 35.91 -0.08 13.19
C ASN A 221 35.65 0.88 14.37
N GLU A 222 34.41 1.32 14.54
CA GLU A 222 33.96 2.16 15.66
C GLU A 222 33.29 1.36 16.79
N GLY A 223 33.25 0.02 16.66
CA GLY A 223 32.68 -0.88 17.67
C GLY A 223 31.19 -1.19 17.51
N ASP A 224 30.59 -0.88 16.36
CA ASP A 224 29.18 -1.19 16.05
C ASP A 224 29.08 -2.15 14.84
N TYR A 225 27.99 -2.88 14.70
CA TYR A 225 27.85 -3.87 13.63
C TYR A 225 27.65 -3.22 12.25
N CYS A 226 27.94 -3.94 11.17
CA CYS A 226 27.55 -3.49 9.84
C CYS A 226 26.08 -3.85 9.60
N TYR A 227 25.19 -2.86 9.44
CA TYR A 227 23.75 -3.05 9.20
C TYR A 227 23.34 -3.15 7.72
N GLY A 228 24.28 -3.08 6.79
CA GLY A 228 23.99 -3.32 5.37
C GLY A 228 23.49 -2.14 4.53
N CYS A 229 23.68 -0.90 4.99
CA CYS A 229 23.24 0.32 4.28
C CYS A 229 23.78 0.49 2.83
N PHE A 230 24.87 -0.20 2.47
CA PHE A 230 25.43 -0.20 1.11
C PHE A 230 24.77 -1.22 0.16
N ARG A 231 23.64 -1.84 0.56
CA ARG A 231 22.85 -2.78 -0.26
C ARG A 231 23.61 -4.08 -0.61
N PRO A 232 22.94 -5.08 -1.23
CA PRO A 232 23.55 -6.38 -1.52
C PRO A 232 24.78 -6.31 -2.42
N THR A 233 25.83 -7.07 -2.05
CA THR A 233 26.98 -7.35 -2.92
C THR A 233 26.62 -8.38 -4.00
N SER A 234 27.28 -8.33 -5.16
CA SER A 234 27.24 -9.43 -6.13
C SER A 234 28.25 -10.55 -5.80
N ASN A 235 29.18 -10.32 -4.87
CA ASN A 235 30.22 -11.26 -4.49
C ASN A 235 30.30 -11.42 -2.96
N PRO A 236 29.51 -12.35 -2.37
CA PRO A 236 29.46 -12.55 -0.92
C PRO A 236 30.82 -12.93 -0.33
N GLY A 237 31.16 -12.36 0.83
CA GLY A 237 32.41 -12.62 1.54
C GLY A 237 32.46 -14.00 2.20
N LYS A 238 33.67 -14.42 2.60
CA LYS A 238 33.95 -15.76 3.15
C LYS A 238 33.15 -16.12 4.41
N LYS A 239 32.73 -15.13 5.20
CA LYS A 239 31.93 -15.33 6.43
C LYS A 239 30.41 -15.26 6.20
N ALA A 240 29.93 -15.17 4.96
CA ALA A 240 28.50 -15.20 4.66
C ALA A 240 27.80 -16.52 5.12
N PRO A 241 28.42 -17.72 4.98
CA PRO A 241 27.85 -18.95 5.54
C PRO A 241 27.70 -18.89 7.06
N GLN A 242 28.71 -18.39 7.78
CA GLN A 242 28.67 -18.22 9.24
C GLN A 242 27.52 -17.31 9.68
N LEU A 243 27.28 -16.20 8.99
CA LEU A 243 26.13 -15.33 9.24
C LEU A 243 24.80 -16.06 9.00
N LYS A 244 24.69 -16.81 7.89
CA LYS A 244 23.50 -17.61 7.58
C LYS A 244 23.22 -18.63 8.70
N ASP A 245 24.24 -19.33 9.18
CA ASP A 245 24.11 -20.34 10.21
C ASP A 245 23.65 -19.71 11.55
N LEU A 246 24.22 -18.57 11.94
CA LEU A 246 23.79 -17.84 13.14
C LEU A 246 22.30 -17.44 13.07
N ILE A 247 21.83 -16.89 11.95
CA ILE A 247 20.41 -16.54 11.78
C ILE A 247 19.53 -17.80 11.77
N ASN A 248 20.01 -18.88 11.16
CA ASN A 248 19.30 -20.16 11.12
C ASN A 248 19.19 -20.84 12.49
N GLN A 249 20.07 -20.54 13.45
CA GLN A 249 20.00 -21.05 14.82
C GLN A 249 19.00 -20.29 15.71
N ILE A 250 18.44 -19.16 15.26
CA ILE A 250 17.44 -18.40 16.02
C ILE A 250 16.07 -19.06 15.85
N ASP A 251 15.47 -19.53 16.95
CA ASP A 251 14.09 -20.06 16.96
C ASP A 251 13.05 -19.01 17.35
N LEU A 252 13.37 -18.19 18.36
CA LEU A 252 12.53 -17.09 18.87
C LEU A 252 13.38 -15.83 19.02
N LEU A 253 12.86 -14.71 18.55
CA LEU A 253 13.56 -13.42 18.65
C LEU A 253 13.45 -12.83 20.05
N THR A 254 14.57 -12.33 20.56
CA THR A 254 14.53 -11.31 21.62
C THR A 254 14.10 -9.96 21.04
N PRO A 255 13.59 -9.01 21.85
CA PRO A 255 13.25 -7.67 21.37
C PRO A 255 14.42 -6.95 20.67
N GLU A 256 15.64 -7.15 21.16
CA GLU A 256 16.86 -6.60 20.60
C GLU A 256 17.20 -7.24 19.24
N GLN A 257 17.06 -8.55 19.11
CA GLN A 257 17.25 -9.26 17.84
C GLN A 257 16.20 -8.87 16.80
N ALA A 258 14.93 -8.73 17.19
CA ALA A 258 13.88 -8.28 16.29
C ALA A 258 14.14 -6.86 15.78
N ALA A 259 14.51 -5.93 16.67
CA ALA A 259 14.87 -4.57 16.28
C ALA A 259 16.10 -4.54 15.35
N SER A 260 17.13 -5.35 15.65
CA SER A 260 18.34 -5.47 14.84
C SER A 260 18.06 -6.04 13.45
N LEU A 261 17.31 -7.15 13.35
CA LEU A 261 16.91 -7.75 12.06
C LEU A 261 16.05 -6.79 11.24
N GLN A 262 15.08 -6.12 11.86
CA GLN A 262 14.25 -5.13 11.17
C GLN A 262 15.10 -3.98 10.64
N HIS A 263 16.02 -3.44 11.46
CA HIS A 263 16.92 -2.35 11.06
C HIS A 263 17.87 -2.76 9.91
N PHE A 264 18.39 -3.98 9.96
CA PHE A 264 19.14 -4.57 8.86
C PHE A 264 18.31 -4.61 7.59
N LEU A 265 17.10 -5.17 7.63
CA LEU A 265 16.25 -5.28 6.43
C LEU A 265 15.87 -3.91 5.88
N ASP A 266 15.58 -2.93 6.75
CA ASP A 266 15.27 -1.55 6.37
C ASP A 266 16.41 -0.96 5.52
N LEU A 267 17.65 -1.06 6.02
CA LEU A 267 18.83 -0.50 5.38
C LEU A 267 19.29 -1.30 4.16
N TYR A 268 19.31 -2.63 4.28
CA TYR A 268 19.84 -3.55 3.28
C TYR A 268 18.98 -3.61 2.02
N LEU A 269 17.66 -3.59 2.18
CA LEU A 269 16.71 -3.56 1.07
C LEU A 269 16.44 -2.15 0.56
N GLY A 270 16.88 -1.10 1.28
CA GLY A 270 16.52 0.28 0.98
C GLY A 270 15.03 0.55 1.15
N ALA A 271 14.40 -0.16 2.09
CA ALA A 271 13.00 0.02 2.43
C ALA A 271 12.81 1.42 3.00
N SER A 272 11.80 2.12 2.53
CA SER A 272 11.41 3.41 3.11
C SER A 272 10.10 3.20 3.83
N ASN A 273 10.09 3.40 5.15
CA ASN A 273 8.88 3.32 5.98
C ASN A 273 7.97 4.53 5.74
N ILE A 274 7.49 4.67 4.50
CA ILE A 274 6.61 5.74 4.05
C ILE A 274 5.19 5.28 4.36
N THR A 275 4.63 5.75 5.47
CA THR A 275 3.34 5.28 6.00
C THR A 275 2.17 5.43 5.02
N ASN A 276 2.26 6.27 3.99
CA ASN A 276 1.19 6.56 3.01
C ASN A 276 1.44 5.95 1.62
N PHE A 277 2.31 4.96 1.52
CA PHE A 277 2.76 4.34 0.29
C PHE A 277 3.00 2.86 0.56
N TYR A 278 2.40 1.97 -0.25
CA TYR A 278 2.67 0.53 -0.19
C TYR A 278 3.34 0.09 -1.47
N PHE A 279 4.51 -0.53 -1.40
CA PHE A 279 5.19 -1.20 -2.51
C PHE A 279 5.36 -2.69 -2.16
N LYS A 280 4.68 -3.57 -2.89
CA LYS A 280 4.76 -5.03 -2.76
C LYS A 280 6.18 -5.57 -2.96
N GLY A 281 7.03 -4.88 -3.72
CA GLY A 281 8.45 -5.21 -3.84
C GLY A 281 9.30 -4.84 -2.62
N ASP A 282 8.80 -3.95 -1.75
CA ASP A 282 9.39 -3.73 -0.43
C ASP A 282 8.94 -4.86 0.51
N LEU A 283 9.87 -5.77 0.79
CA LEU A 283 9.56 -7.01 1.50
C LEU A 283 9.07 -6.76 2.93
N LEU A 284 9.50 -5.69 3.59
CA LEU A 284 9.04 -5.35 4.94
C LEU A 284 7.62 -4.81 4.93
N GLN A 285 7.28 -3.96 3.94
CA GLN A 285 5.90 -3.53 3.77
C GLN A 285 5.00 -4.71 3.41
N ARG A 286 5.41 -5.56 2.47
CA ARG A 286 4.64 -6.75 2.09
C ARG A 286 4.44 -7.69 3.28
N LEU A 287 5.46 -7.87 4.13
CA LEU A 287 5.34 -8.66 5.36
C LEU A 287 4.31 -8.07 6.33
N ALA A 288 4.22 -6.73 6.40
CA ALA A 288 3.26 -6.04 7.25
C ALA A 288 1.82 -6.08 6.69
N TYR A 289 1.62 -5.81 5.40
CA TYR A 289 0.30 -5.67 4.78
C TYR A 289 -0.29 -7.01 4.29
N GLU A 290 0.55 -7.89 3.75
CA GLU A 290 0.15 -9.12 3.06
C GLU A 290 1.05 -10.33 3.43
N PRO A 291 1.21 -10.69 4.72
CA PRO A 291 2.13 -11.74 5.16
C PRO A 291 1.83 -13.13 4.54
N GLU A 292 0.57 -13.37 4.19
CA GLU A 292 0.11 -14.61 3.55
C GLU A 292 0.42 -14.67 2.06
N SER A 293 0.88 -13.56 1.46
CA SER A 293 1.26 -13.55 0.06
C SER A 293 2.63 -14.18 -0.20
N PHE A 294 3.43 -14.47 0.83
CA PHE A 294 4.74 -15.10 0.68
C PHE A 294 4.61 -16.61 0.56
N GLU A 295 5.32 -17.18 -0.41
CA GLU A 295 5.57 -18.62 -0.46
C GLU A 295 6.66 -18.99 0.54
N THR A 296 6.63 -20.23 1.04
CA THR A 296 7.64 -20.76 1.96
C THR A 296 8.41 -21.89 1.29
N LYS A 297 9.71 -21.99 1.57
CA LYS A 297 10.55 -23.13 1.17
C LYS A 297 11.33 -23.70 2.35
N GLU A 298 11.75 -24.95 2.24
CA GLU A 298 12.67 -25.56 3.19
C GLU A 298 14.11 -25.39 2.71
N ILE A 299 15.00 -25.03 3.63
CA ILE A 299 16.45 -24.98 3.40
C ILE A 299 17.17 -25.92 4.37
N GLU A 300 18.33 -26.43 3.94
CA GLU A 300 19.23 -27.17 4.83
C GLU A 300 19.94 -26.20 5.79
N ALA A 301 19.89 -26.54 7.08
CA ALA A 301 20.63 -25.89 8.15
C ALA A 301 21.38 -26.95 8.98
N GLU A 302 22.38 -26.55 9.77
CA GLU A 302 23.19 -27.48 10.57
C GLU A 302 22.37 -28.38 11.52
N ASN A 303 21.21 -27.90 11.98
CA ASN A 303 20.32 -28.60 12.91
C ASN A 303 19.09 -29.26 12.25
N GLY A 304 19.06 -29.39 10.92
CA GLY A 304 17.94 -29.99 10.17
C GLY A 304 17.39 -29.07 9.07
N SER A 305 16.15 -29.29 8.63
CA SER A 305 15.49 -28.39 7.69
C SER A 305 14.85 -27.21 8.42
N LYS A 306 14.95 -26.01 7.84
CA LYS A 306 14.31 -24.79 8.34
C LYS A 306 13.38 -24.21 7.27
N LEU A 307 12.19 -23.79 7.68
CA LEU A 307 11.26 -23.06 6.83
C LEU A 307 11.67 -21.59 6.74
N VAL A 308 11.67 -21.05 5.52
CA VAL A 308 12.00 -19.65 5.22
C VAL A 308 11.03 -19.10 4.18
N LEU A 309 10.91 -17.77 4.09
CA LEU A 309 10.16 -17.15 3.00
C LEU A 309 10.95 -17.24 1.69
N ASP A 310 10.31 -17.66 0.61
CA ASP A 310 10.91 -17.72 -0.71
C ASP A 310 10.89 -16.33 -1.36
N VAL A 311 12.03 -15.65 -1.26
CA VAL A 311 12.24 -14.31 -1.80
C VAL A 311 13.48 -14.31 -2.68
N ASN A 312 13.53 -13.38 -3.64
CA ASN A 312 14.68 -13.23 -4.55
C ASN A 312 15.02 -11.74 -4.79
N PRO A 313 15.32 -10.95 -3.73
CA PRO A 313 15.65 -9.54 -3.88
C PRO A 313 17.03 -9.31 -4.51
N THR A 314 17.94 -10.30 -4.47
CA THR A 314 19.34 -10.12 -4.89
C THR A 314 19.76 -10.93 -6.11
N GLY A 315 19.06 -12.02 -6.43
CA GLY A 315 19.50 -12.98 -7.45
C GLY A 315 20.59 -13.94 -6.97
N ASN A 316 20.99 -13.86 -5.71
CA ASN A 316 22.04 -14.67 -5.11
C ASN A 316 21.47 -15.53 -3.98
N GLN A 317 21.57 -16.85 -4.15
CA GLN A 317 20.93 -17.84 -3.27
C GLN A 317 21.23 -17.64 -1.78
N ILE A 318 22.49 -17.42 -1.37
CA ILE A 318 22.84 -17.32 0.05
C ILE A 318 22.28 -16.02 0.68
N LEU A 319 22.28 -14.93 -0.08
CA LEU A 319 21.75 -13.64 0.34
C LEU A 319 20.22 -13.71 0.46
N ASP A 320 19.58 -14.30 -0.54
CA ASP A 320 18.13 -14.45 -0.60
C ASP A 320 17.61 -15.38 0.51
N GLU A 321 18.35 -16.44 0.85
CA GLU A 321 18.05 -17.29 2.00
C GLU A 321 18.22 -16.54 3.33
N ILE A 322 19.27 -15.74 3.52
CA ILE A 322 19.44 -14.91 4.72
C ILE A 322 18.27 -13.93 4.89
N VAL A 323 17.89 -13.23 3.81
CA VAL A 323 16.75 -12.30 3.83
C VAL A 323 15.45 -13.06 4.09
N GLY A 324 15.25 -14.21 3.44
CA GLY A 324 14.09 -15.07 3.62
C GLY A 324 13.93 -15.58 5.05
N THR A 325 15.02 -16.02 5.70
CA THR A 325 15.01 -16.43 7.11
C THR A 325 14.71 -15.25 8.03
N ALA A 326 15.35 -14.09 7.81
CA ALA A 326 15.12 -12.90 8.64
C ALA A 326 13.66 -12.42 8.57
N LEU A 327 13.06 -12.38 7.37
CA LEU A 327 11.66 -12.05 7.19
C LEU A 327 10.73 -13.10 7.82
N PHE A 328 11.07 -14.39 7.72
CA PHE A 328 10.30 -15.46 8.35
C PHE A 328 10.30 -15.33 9.88
N LEU A 329 11.45 -14.98 10.49
CA LEU A 329 11.55 -14.77 11.94
C LEU A 329 10.75 -13.56 12.41
N LEU A 330 10.67 -12.50 11.60
CA LEU A 330 9.85 -11.32 11.90
C LEU A 330 8.36 -11.54 11.63
N LYS A 331 8.01 -12.52 10.79
CA LYS A 331 6.62 -12.86 10.48
C LYS A 331 5.91 -13.22 11.80
N ASP A 332 4.85 -12.49 12.12
CA ASP A 332 4.05 -12.63 13.34
C ASP A 332 4.77 -12.33 14.67
N ASP A 333 5.99 -11.78 14.65
CA ASP A 333 6.70 -11.38 15.87
C ASP A 333 6.09 -10.10 16.49
N PRO A 334 5.77 -10.07 17.79
CA PRO A 334 5.15 -8.90 18.42
C PRO A 334 6.06 -7.65 18.49
N ASN A 335 7.37 -7.83 18.29
CA ASN A 335 8.37 -6.76 18.22
C ASN A 335 8.64 -6.29 16.80
N PHE A 336 8.07 -6.93 15.76
CA PHE A 336 8.06 -6.35 14.42
C PHE A 336 7.20 -5.09 14.43
N LYS A 337 7.85 -3.92 14.43
CA LYS A 337 7.18 -2.62 14.54
C LYS A 337 7.13 -1.97 13.16
N PHE A 338 6.17 -2.39 12.35
CA PHE A 338 5.81 -1.62 11.16
C PHE A 338 4.86 -0.48 11.56
N SER A 339 5.38 0.74 11.60
CA SER A 339 4.61 1.92 12.02
C SER A 339 3.50 2.24 11.02
N SER A 340 2.30 1.70 11.25
CA SER A 340 1.07 2.25 10.66
C SER A 340 0.44 3.23 11.65
N LYS A 341 0.42 4.51 11.27
CA LYS A 341 -0.28 5.54 12.03
C LYS A 341 -1.70 5.66 11.50
N THR A 342 -2.63 5.96 12.39
CA THR A 342 -3.99 6.34 12.01
C THR A 342 -4.09 7.86 11.92
N VAL A 343 -5.19 8.37 11.38
CA VAL A 343 -5.44 9.82 11.33
C VAL A 343 -5.38 10.44 12.74
N CYS A 344 -5.81 9.70 13.77
CA CYS A 344 -5.75 10.17 15.17
C CYS A 344 -4.33 10.53 15.62
N SER A 345 -3.30 9.84 15.12
CA SER A 345 -1.90 10.13 15.48
C SER A 345 -1.38 11.48 14.99
N HIS A 346 -2.12 12.15 14.09
CA HIS A 346 -1.79 13.47 13.55
C HIS A 346 -2.97 14.45 13.69
N CYS A 347 -3.96 14.13 14.52
CA CYS A 347 -5.08 15.03 14.78
C CYS A 347 -4.69 16.01 15.89
N GLU A 348 -4.98 17.29 15.68
CA GLU A 348 -4.66 18.36 16.64
C GLU A 348 -5.70 18.47 17.78
N ARG A 349 -6.78 17.68 17.70
CA ARG A 349 -7.89 17.73 18.66
C ARG A 349 -7.56 16.98 19.94
N GLU A 350 -8.06 17.49 21.05
CA GLU A 350 -7.96 16.86 22.35
C GLU A 350 -8.86 15.62 22.40
N VAL A 351 -8.28 14.51 22.87
CA VAL A 351 -8.99 13.26 23.07
C VAL A 351 -9.08 13.04 24.59
N ALA A 352 -10.29 13.10 25.12
CA ALA A 352 -10.62 12.65 26.47
C ALA A 352 -11.15 11.20 26.44
N ASP A 353 -11.02 10.47 27.54
CA ASP A 353 -11.44 9.07 27.66
C ASP A 353 -12.98 8.86 27.65
N LYS A 354 -13.78 9.83 27.18
CA LYS A 354 -15.25 9.83 27.32
C LYS A 354 -15.99 9.80 25.98
N VAL A 355 -16.87 8.82 25.88
CA VAL A 355 -17.79 8.57 24.77
C VAL A 355 -18.88 9.66 24.72
N PRO A 356 -19.39 10.02 23.52
CA PRO A 356 -20.47 11.00 23.39
C PRO A 356 -21.77 10.56 24.09
N VAL A 357 -22.39 11.53 24.77
CA VAL A 357 -23.71 11.38 25.40
C VAL A 357 -24.81 11.15 24.37
N ASP A 358 -24.64 11.57 23.09
CA ASP A 358 -25.54 11.33 21.95
C ASP A 358 -24.80 11.35 20.60
N LEU A 359 -25.18 10.47 19.65
CA LEU A 359 -24.66 10.52 18.28
C LEU A 359 -25.41 11.56 17.45
N LYS A 360 -24.68 12.31 16.64
CA LYS A 360 -25.17 13.39 15.80
C LYS A 360 -24.88 13.11 14.34
N ARG A 361 -25.81 13.53 13.48
CA ARG A 361 -25.56 13.68 12.05
C ARG A 361 -24.70 14.93 11.79
N ASP A 362 -24.05 14.92 10.65
CA ASP A 362 -23.17 15.99 10.16
C ASP A 362 -23.82 17.38 10.12
N TYR A 363 -25.13 17.46 9.92
CA TYR A 363 -25.88 18.73 9.95
C TYR A 363 -26.38 19.13 11.35
N GLU A 364 -26.27 18.27 12.35
CA GLU A 364 -26.85 18.50 13.68
C GLU A 364 -25.88 19.28 14.57
N GLY A 365 -26.08 20.60 14.61
CA GLY A 365 -25.22 21.52 15.37
C GLY A 365 -23.91 21.83 14.66
N LEU A 366 -23.06 22.61 15.32
CA LEU A 366 -21.73 22.95 14.82
C LEU A 366 -20.67 22.36 15.75
N PRO A 367 -19.72 21.57 15.23
CA PRO A 367 -18.62 21.05 16.02
C PRO A 367 -17.67 22.18 16.42
N ASN A 368 -17.15 22.13 17.64
CA ASN A 368 -16.02 22.97 18.06
C ASN A 368 -14.71 22.45 17.44
N MET A 369 -13.64 23.24 17.50
CA MET A 369 -12.33 22.89 16.92
C MET A 369 -11.37 22.17 17.88
N GLU A 370 -11.70 22.12 19.18
CA GLU A 370 -10.80 21.67 20.24
C GLU A 370 -11.00 20.18 20.53
N ASP A 371 -12.25 19.77 20.78
CA ASP A 371 -12.56 18.41 21.21
C ASP A 371 -12.59 17.42 20.04
N CYS A 372 -12.32 16.15 20.33
CA CYS A 372 -12.49 15.05 19.40
C CYS A 372 -13.93 14.96 18.87
N PHE A 373 -14.09 14.75 17.56
CA PHE A 373 -15.40 14.61 16.92
C PHE A 373 -16.25 13.50 17.50
N LEU A 374 -15.63 12.35 17.81
CA LEU A 374 -16.35 11.23 18.38
C LEU A 374 -16.99 11.62 19.71
N GLU A 375 -16.27 12.35 20.56
CA GLU A 375 -16.77 12.83 21.86
C GLU A 375 -17.87 13.87 21.73
N GLN A 376 -17.79 14.69 20.69
CA GLN A 376 -18.84 15.65 20.34
C GLN A 376 -20.10 14.98 19.76
N GLY A 377 -20.05 13.67 19.48
CA GLY A 377 -21.16 12.88 18.93
C GLY A 377 -21.09 12.63 17.43
N TYR A 378 -20.11 13.19 16.72
CA TYR A 378 -20.00 13.05 15.28
C TYR A 378 -19.18 11.83 14.90
N ILE A 379 -19.72 11.02 14.00
CA ILE A 379 -19.02 9.84 13.47
C ILE A 379 -17.78 10.27 12.68
N CYS A 380 -16.60 9.88 13.17
CA CYS A 380 -15.30 10.16 12.58
C CYS A 380 -14.54 8.84 12.39
N LEU A 381 -14.22 8.49 11.14
CA LEU A 381 -13.50 7.25 10.80
C LEU A 381 -11.99 7.31 11.08
N GLY A 382 -11.48 8.42 11.65
CA GLY A 382 -10.06 8.64 11.89
C GLY A 382 -9.32 7.49 12.61
N PRO A 383 -9.91 6.85 13.64
CA PRO A 383 -9.26 5.75 14.36
C PRO A 383 -9.01 4.50 13.53
N VAL A 384 -9.73 4.32 12.42
CA VAL A 384 -9.62 3.15 11.52
C VAL A 384 -9.12 3.54 10.12
N THR A 385 -8.60 4.76 9.98
CA THR A 385 -8.15 5.30 8.70
C THR A 385 -6.65 5.53 8.74
N GLN A 386 -5.95 5.07 7.70
CA GLN A 386 -4.51 5.26 7.54
C GLN A 386 -4.15 6.76 7.51
N ALA A 387 -3.07 7.13 8.20
CA ALA A 387 -2.50 8.47 8.15
C ALA A 387 -1.85 8.78 6.80
N GLY A 388 -1.60 10.06 6.54
CA GLY A 388 -0.89 10.52 5.34
C GLY A 388 -1.57 11.68 4.62
N CYS A 389 -2.82 11.98 4.94
CA CYS A 389 -3.54 13.13 4.38
C CYS A 389 -3.25 14.45 5.08
N GLY A 390 -2.36 14.48 6.08
CA GLY A 390 -2.15 15.65 6.95
C GLY A 390 -3.36 16.01 7.83
N THR A 391 -4.33 15.09 7.98
CA THR A 391 -5.54 15.29 8.79
C THR A 391 -6.34 16.53 8.36
N ILE A 392 -6.44 16.75 7.04
CA ILE A 392 -7.08 17.95 6.47
C ILE A 392 -8.53 18.11 6.94
N CYS A 393 -9.35 17.06 6.93
CA CYS A 393 -10.76 17.21 7.30
C CYS A 393 -10.91 17.69 8.77
N PRO A 394 -10.32 17.00 9.76
CA PRO A 394 -10.51 17.41 11.14
C PRO A 394 -9.78 18.71 11.52
N ASN A 395 -8.56 18.92 11.02
CA ASN A 395 -7.71 20.05 11.46
C ASN A 395 -7.94 21.32 10.63
N LYS A 396 -8.30 21.21 9.33
CA LYS A 396 -8.42 22.37 8.44
C LYS A 396 -9.87 22.68 8.03
N ALA A 397 -10.72 21.67 7.90
CA ALA A 397 -12.09 21.85 7.42
C ALA A 397 -13.15 21.80 8.54
N ASN A 398 -12.75 21.55 9.79
CA ASN A 398 -13.68 21.29 10.90
C ASN A 398 -14.73 20.20 10.56
N ALA A 399 -14.29 19.14 9.90
CA ALA A 399 -15.16 18.04 9.47
C ALA A 399 -14.61 16.67 9.93
N PRO A 400 -15.46 15.72 10.33
CA PRO A 400 -15.03 14.36 10.65
C PRO A 400 -14.27 13.69 9.49
N CYS A 401 -13.32 12.81 9.84
CA CYS A 401 -12.66 11.97 8.84
C CYS A 401 -13.67 11.01 8.21
N LEU A 402 -13.66 10.90 6.89
CA LEU A 402 -14.56 10.06 6.11
C LEU A 402 -13.95 8.71 5.68
N GLY A 403 -12.69 8.42 6.02
CA GLY A 403 -12.07 7.14 5.70
C GLY A 403 -11.41 7.01 4.34
N CYS A 404 -11.23 8.11 3.60
CA CYS A 404 -10.82 8.07 2.19
C CYS A 404 -9.37 7.61 1.90
N TYR A 405 -8.57 7.34 2.94
CA TYR A 405 -7.23 6.76 2.82
C TYR A 405 -7.23 5.23 3.04
N GLY A 406 -8.37 4.62 3.37
CA GLY A 406 -8.46 3.18 3.61
C GLY A 406 -7.98 2.79 5.00
N SER A 407 -7.97 1.49 5.28
CA SER A 407 -7.55 0.94 6.58
C SER A 407 -6.02 0.97 6.74
N PRO A 408 -5.52 1.22 7.96
CA PRO A 408 -4.11 0.98 8.29
C PRO A 408 -3.78 -0.52 8.32
N VAL A 409 -2.49 -0.83 8.39
CA VAL A 409 -1.98 -2.20 8.57
C VAL A 409 -2.68 -2.91 9.73
N GLY A 410 -3.01 -4.18 9.53
CA GLY A 410 -3.67 -5.01 10.55
C GLY A 410 -5.19 -4.82 10.66
N ILE A 411 -5.78 -3.85 9.95
CA ILE A 411 -7.23 -3.72 9.82
C ILE A 411 -7.66 -4.26 8.45
N LYS A 412 -8.26 -5.46 8.46
CA LYS A 412 -8.76 -6.13 7.26
C LYS A 412 -9.92 -5.39 6.58
N GLU A 413 -10.86 -4.88 7.37
CA GLU A 413 -12.04 -4.17 6.87
C GLU A 413 -12.28 -2.91 7.70
N GLN A 414 -12.13 -1.74 7.06
CA GLN A 414 -12.30 -0.44 7.72
C GLN A 414 -13.67 -0.31 8.39
N GLY A 415 -14.75 -0.57 7.65
CA GLY A 415 -16.10 -0.39 8.17
C GLY A 415 -16.45 -1.36 9.30
N ALA A 416 -16.10 -2.64 9.16
CA ALA A 416 -16.34 -3.63 10.22
C ALA A 416 -15.55 -3.29 11.50
N LYS A 417 -14.29 -2.86 11.35
CA LYS A 417 -13.49 -2.43 12.51
C LYS A 417 -14.06 -1.18 13.17
N PHE A 418 -14.59 -0.24 12.38
CA PHE A 418 -15.26 0.92 12.95
C PHE A 418 -16.55 0.56 13.68
N ILE A 419 -17.37 -0.36 13.14
CA ILE A 419 -18.56 -0.85 13.84
C ILE A 419 -18.18 -1.47 15.19
N SER A 420 -17.11 -2.28 15.23
CA SER A 420 -16.58 -2.85 16.47
C SER A 420 -16.11 -1.77 17.45
N ALA A 421 -15.39 -0.75 16.96
CA ALA A 421 -14.96 0.39 17.77
C ALA A 421 -16.17 1.18 18.30
N LEU A 422 -17.16 1.46 17.45
CA LEU A 422 -18.38 2.17 17.82
C LEU A 422 -19.19 1.41 18.87
N GLY A 423 -19.29 0.07 18.74
CA GLY A 423 -19.94 -0.76 19.75
C GLY A 423 -19.20 -0.75 21.08
N SER A 424 -17.86 -0.70 21.06
CA SER A 424 -17.05 -0.58 22.28
C SER A 424 -17.21 0.81 22.92
N LEU A 425 -17.25 1.87 22.10
CA LEU A 425 -17.51 3.22 22.55
C LEU A 425 -18.92 3.33 23.14
N THR A 426 -19.93 2.73 22.52
CA THR A 426 -21.33 2.84 22.96
C THR A 426 -21.78 1.70 23.89
N ALA A 427 -20.86 1.03 24.57
CA ALA A 427 -21.15 -0.18 25.37
C ALA A 427 -22.21 0.01 26.47
N GLU A 428 -22.33 1.22 27.02
CA GLU A 428 -23.32 1.56 28.06
C GLU A 428 -24.71 1.93 27.49
N LYS A 429 -24.89 1.91 26.16
CA LYS A 429 -26.15 2.27 25.49
C LYS A 429 -26.89 1.05 24.96
N ASP A 430 -28.21 1.18 24.83
CA ASP A 430 -29.03 0.19 24.11
C ASP A 430 -28.63 0.15 22.63
N PRO A 431 -28.21 -1.01 22.09
CA PRO A 431 -27.89 -1.17 20.67
C PRO A 431 -29.03 -0.73 19.73
N ALA A 432 -30.29 -0.88 20.14
CA ALA A 432 -31.44 -0.44 19.32
C ALA A 432 -31.49 1.08 19.16
N GLU A 433 -31.03 1.85 20.15
CA GLU A 433 -30.94 3.31 20.06
C GLU A 433 -29.78 3.73 19.15
N VAL A 434 -28.63 3.08 19.27
CA VAL A 434 -27.45 3.33 18.41
C VAL A 434 -27.78 3.04 16.94
N MET A 435 -28.44 1.92 16.66
CA MET A 435 -28.85 1.56 15.29
C MET A 435 -29.85 2.55 14.69
N LYS A 436 -30.75 3.14 15.49
CA LYS A 436 -31.69 4.15 14.97
C LYS A 436 -30.97 5.42 14.49
N MET A 437 -29.80 5.73 15.06
CA MET A 437 -29.00 6.91 14.71
C MET A 437 -28.17 6.68 13.43
N VAL A 438 -27.86 5.44 13.08
CA VAL A 438 -27.11 5.08 11.87
C VAL A 438 -28.06 4.65 10.76
N LYS A 439 -28.45 5.59 9.88
CA LYS A 439 -29.42 5.34 8.80
C LYS A 439 -28.85 4.59 7.60
N ASP A 440 -27.56 4.78 7.32
CA ASP A 440 -26.87 4.18 6.18
C ASP A 440 -25.49 3.66 6.64
N PRO A 441 -25.42 2.47 7.25
CA PRO A 441 -24.15 1.94 7.76
C PRO A 441 -23.16 1.65 6.63
N ALA A 442 -23.62 1.23 5.45
CA ALA A 442 -22.75 0.92 4.32
C ALA A 442 -22.09 2.19 3.75
N GLY A 443 -22.87 3.23 3.46
CA GLY A 443 -22.36 4.51 2.95
C GLY A 443 -21.68 5.39 4.00
N LEU A 444 -21.89 5.11 5.30
CA LEU A 444 -21.19 5.79 6.39
C LEU A 444 -19.84 5.15 6.73
N PHE A 445 -19.78 3.82 6.88
CA PHE A 445 -18.59 3.13 7.38
C PHE A 445 -17.72 2.54 6.28
N ASN A 446 -18.25 2.31 5.08
CA ASN A 446 -17.52 1.76 3.94
C ASN A 446 -17.59 2.67 2.70
N ARG A 447 -17.83 3.97 2.88
CA ARG A 447 -17.99 4.95 1.78
C ARG A 447 -16.96 4.79 0.67
N PHE A 448 -15.72 4.49 1.04
CA PHE A 448 -14.62 4.34 0.11
C PHE A 448 -14.19 2.88 -0.10
N THR A 449 -14.65 1.93 0.70
CA THR A 449 -14.08 0.58 0.77
C THR A 449 -15.10 -0.54 0.53
N VAL A 450 -16.36 -0.23 0.12
CA VAL A 450 -17.39 -1.27 -0.11
C VAL A 450 -16.87 -2.36 -1.04
N ALA A 451 -16.26 -2.00 -2.18
CA ALA A 451 -15.79 -2.98 -3.16
C ALA A 451 -14.66 -3.89 -2.64
N GLU A 452 -13.90 -3.46 -1.63
CA GLU A 452 -12.87 -4.27 -0.95
C GLU A 452 -13.42 -5.07 0.24
N SER A 453 -14.55 -4.64 0.80
CA SER A 453 -15.17 -5.33 1.93
C SER A 453 -15.85 -6.64 1.51
N THR A 454 -16.18 -7.45 2.50
CA THR A 454 -17.03 -8.64 2.40
C THR A 454 -18.43 -8.35 1.84
N LEU A 455 -18.92 -7.10 1.97
CA LEU A 455 -20.16 -6.64 1.32
C LEU A 455 -19.98 -6.38 -0.18
N GLY A 456 -18.74 -6.23 -0.65
CA GLY A 456 -18.36 -5.79 -1.99
C GLY A 456 -18.67 -6.78 -3.11
N HIS A 457 -19.03 -8.01 -2.75
CA HIS A 457 -19.52 -9.05 -3.65
C HIS A 457 -20.96 -9.38 -3.27
N LYS A 458 -21.83 -9.59 -4.27
CA LYS A 458 -23.27 -9.80 -4.05
C LYS A 458 -23.56 -10.80 -2.93
N PHE A 459 -24.46 -10.44 -2.02
CA PHE A 459 -25.06 -11.36 -1.05
C PHE A 459 -25.78 -12.55 -1.73
N HIS A 460 -26.17 -12.39 -3.01
CA HIS A 460 -26.84 -13.42 -3.80
C HIS A 460 -25.91 -14.50 -4.40
N ASP A 461 -24.58 -14.35 -4.33
CA ASP A 461 -23.66 -15.30 -4.99
C ASP A 461 -23.17 -16.46 -4.10
N LYS A 462 -23.61 -16.57 -2.83
CA LYS A 462 -23.34 -17.74 -1.97
C LYS A 462 -24.50 -18.11 -1.03
N PHE A 463 -25.58 -18.62 -1.60
CA PHE A 463 -26.28 -19.78 -1.06
C PHE A 463 -26.69 -20.64 -2.26
N LYS A 464 -25.72 -21.36 -2.84
CA LYS A 464 -26.09 -22.64 -3.42
C LYS A 464 -26.56 -23.47 -2.24
N GLU A 465 -27.87 -23.64 -2.11
CA GLU A 465 -28.43 -24.70 -1.28
C GLU A 465 -27.69 -25.98 -1.68
N GLU A 466 -26.88 -26.51 -0.75
CA GLU A 466 -26.43 -27.89 -0.84
C GLU A 466 -27.70 -28.74 -0.73
N GLU A 467 -28.22 -29.18 -1.88
CA GLU A 467 -29.18 -30.28 -1.98
C GLU A 467 -28.55 -31.61 -1.57
#